data_AF-A0A2R6JTR0-F1
#
_entry.id   AF-A0A2R6JTR0-F1
#
_cell.length_a   1.000
_cell.length_b   1.000
_cell.length_c   1.000
_cell.angle_alpha   90.00
_cell.angle_beta   90.00
_cell.angle_gamma   90.00
#
_symmetry.space_group_name_H-M   'P 1'
#
loop_
_entity.id
_entity.type
_entity.pdbx_description
1 polymer ?
#
loop_
_entity_poly.entity_id
_entity_poly.type
_entity_poly.pdbx_seq_one_letter_code
_entity_poly.pdbx_strand_id
1 'polypeptide(L)'
;MDERRRDAVLALVTLTLLIAISIRADATGRLFDPVVAVAGCLGMSALEAVLLRYPDRTQAVWNRRPVQAVAVASVVAIGLAAVRTSAGALALGLLVWGLVGYLVLLGVTVRHGNPIARLTSR
;
A
#
# COMPACT_ATOMS: atom_id res chain seq x y z
N MET A 1 4.79 -18.80 -12.41
CA MET A 1 3.97 -17.58 -12.27
C MET A 1 4.90 -16.39 -12.42
N ASP A 2 4.56 -15.42 -13.26
CA ASP A 2 5.28 -14.15 -13.32
C ASP A 2 5.30 -13.49 -11.93
N GLU A 3 6.42 -12.86 -11.57
CA GLU A 3 6.60 -12.17 -10.28
C GLU A 3 5.45 -11.18 -10.02
N ARG A 4 4.98 -10.49 -11.06
CA ARG A 4 3.83 -9.58 -11.02
C ARG A 4 2.51 -10.25 -10.61
N ARG A 5 2.25 -11.50 -11.04
CA ARG A 5 1.03 -12.22 -10.64
C ARG A 5 1.09 -12.62 -9.17
N ARG A 6 2.26 -13.03 -8.68
CA ARG A 6 2.46 -13.34 -7.26
C ARG A 6 2.22 -12.08 -6.41
N ASP A 7 2.79 -10.95 -6.83
CA ASP A 7 2.66 -9.69 -6.10
C ASP A 7 1.22 -9.17 -6.11
N ALA A 8 0.50 -9.34 -7.22
CA ALA A 8 -0.94 -9.03 -7.29
C ALA A 8 -1.76 -9.88 -6.31
N VAL A 9 -1.49 -11.19 -6.22
CA VAL A 9 -2.18 -12.09 -5.28
C VAL A 9 -1.88 -11.69 -3.84
N LEU A 10 -0.62 -11.41 -3.52
CA LEU A 10 -0.24 -10.95 -2.19
C LEU A 10 -0.93 -9.63 -1.83
N ALA A 11 -0.96 -8.67 -2.75
CA ALA A 11 -1.68 -7.42 -2.56
C ALA A 11 -3.18 -7.65 -2.31
N LEU A 12 -3.83 -8.53 -3.08
CA LEU A 12 -5.25 -8.86 -2.88
C LEU A 12 -5.52 -9.52 -1.52
N VAL A 13 -4.66 -10.44 -1.11
CA VAL A 13 -4.76 -11.09 0.22
C VAL A 13 -4.59 -10.05 1.33
N THR A 14 -3.59 -9.19 1.23
CA THR A 14 -3.35 -8.11 2.20
C THR A 14 -4.51 -7.12 2.23
N LEU A 15 -5.04 -6.71 1.08
CA LEU A 15 -6.20 -5.82 1.00
C LEU A 15 -7.42 -6.43 1.69
N THR A 16 -7.69 -7.71 1.42
CA THR A 16 -8.81 -8.44 2.01
C THR A 16 -8.67 -8.48 3.53
N LEU A 17 -7.46 -8.75 4.03
CA LEU A 17 -7.18 -8.76 5.46
C LEU A 17 -7.36 -7.38 6.11
N LEU A 18 -6.88 -6.31 5.46
CA LEU A 18 -7.03 -4.95 5.96
C LEU A 18 -8.51 -4.53 6.02
N ILE A 19 -9.30 -4.86 4.99
CA ILE A 19 -10.74 -4.60 4.97
C ILE A 19 -11.45 -5.35 6.11
N ALA A 20 -11.11 -6.63 6.32
CA ALA A 20 -11.67 -7.41 7.42
C ALA A 20 -11.35 -6.78 8.80
N ILE A 21 -10.14 -6.25 8.98
CA ILE A 21 -9.75 -5.50 10.19
C ILE A 21 -10.56 -4.20 10.30
N SER A 22 -10.75 -3.45 9.21
CA SER A 22 -11.56 -2.22 9.23
C SER A 22 -12.99 -2.48 9.69
N ILE A 23 -13.61 -3.55 9.17
CA ILE A 23 -14.97 -3.96 9.52
C ILE A 23 -15.04 -4.33 11.00
N ARG A 24 -14.08 -5.12 11.50
CA ARG A 24 -14.00 -5.50 12.92
C ARG A 24 -13.75 -4.31 13.85
N ALA A 25 -13.03 -3.30 13.37
CA ALA A 25 -12.70 -2.10 14.15
C ALA A 25 -13.78 -1.01 14.10
N ASP A 26 -14.91 -1.25 13.40
CA ASP A 26 -15.94 -0.25 13.10
C ASP A 26 -15.36 1.05 12.46
N ALA A 27 -14.25 0.90 11.75
CA ALA A 27 -13.51 1.99 11.12
C ALA A 27 -13.99 2.27 9.69
N THR A 28 -15.09 1.64 9.26
CA THR A 28 -15.62 1.70 7.89
C THR A 28 -16.00 3.11 7.48
N GLY A 29 -16.49 3.94 8.41
CA GLY A 29 -16.82 5.34 8.12
C GLY A 29 -15.64 6.15 7.56
N ARG A 30 -14.41 5.86 8.01
CA ARG A 30 -13.19 6.53 7.52
C ARG A 30 -12.67 5.98 6.20
N LEU A 31 -13.09 4.78 5.80
CA LEU A 31 -12.77 4.25 4.47
C LEU A 31 -13.47 5.05 3.37
N PHE A 32 -14.64 5.59 3.65
CA PHE A 32 -15.41 6.37 2.68
C PHE A 32 -15.08 7.87 2.72
N ASP A 33 -14.13 8.29 3.56
CA ASP A 33 -13.66 9.67 3.56
C ASP A 33 -12.82 9.91 2.27
N PRO A 34 -13.28 10.81 1.38
CA PRO A 34 -12.57 11.08 0.12
C PRO A 34 -11.16 11.62 0.37
N VAL A 35 -10.91 12.30 1.49
CA VAL A 35 -9.58 12.81 1.83
C VAL A 35 -8.62 11.65 2.09
N VAL A 36 -9.07 10.62 2.81
CA VAL A 36 -8.27 9.41 3.10
C VAL A 36 -8.00 8.64 1.82
N ALA A 37 -8.99 8.56 0.92
CA ALA A 37 -8.81 7.90 -0.38
C ALA A 37 -7.75 8.60 -1.25
N VAL A 38 -7.86 9.91 -1.40
CA VAL A 38 -6.90 10.70 -2.19
C VAL A 38 -5.51 10.66 -1.57
N ALA A 39 -5.40 10.82 -0.25
CA ALA A 39 -4.11 10.77 0.44
C ALA A 39 -3.45 9.38 0.34
N GLY A 40 -4.22 8.29 0.44
CA GLY A 40 -3.72 6.92 0.26
C GLY A 40 -3.18 6.69 -1.15
N CYS A 41 -3.94 7.08 -2.18
CA CYS A 41 -3.52 6.98 -3.58
C CYS A 41 -2.29 7.85 -3.89
N LEU A 42 -2.24 9.09 -3.40
CA LEU A 42 -1.09 9.97 -3.58
C LEU A 42 0.15 9.43 -2.86
N GLY A 43 0.00 8.95 -1.63
CA GLY A 43 1.09 8.34 -0.86
C GLY A 43 1.67 7.12 -1.57
N MET A 44 0.82 6.24 -2.08
CA MET A 44 1.24 5.10 -2.90
C MET A 44 1.95 5.53 -4.19
N SER A 45 1.42 6.53 -4.90
CA SER A 45 2.01 7.02 -6.15
C SER A 45 3.38 7.66 -5.93
N ALA A 46 3.52 8.43 -4.85
CA ALA A 46 4.79 9.03 -4.45
C ALA A 46 5.81 7.95 -4.05
N LEU A 47 5.37 6.93 -3.31
CA LEU A 47 6.22 5.80 -2.94
C LEU A 47 6.72 5.08 -4.20
N GLU A 48 5.82 4.73 -5.12
CA GLU A 48 6.18 4.10 -6.40
C GLU A 48 7.18 4.94 -7.19
N ALA A 49 6.99 6.26 -7.27
CA ALA A 49 7.92 7.15 -7.95
C ALA A 49 9.33 7.13 -7.30
N VAL A 50 9.40 7.08 -5.97
CA VAL A 50 10.67 6.95 -5.23
C VAL A 50 11.32 5.60 -5.48
N LEU A 51 10.53 4.52 -5.48
CA LEU A 51 10.99 3.16 -5.77
C LEU A 51 11.59 3.05 -7.17
N LEU A 52 10.93 3.65 -8.16
CA LEU A 52 11.40 3.72 -9.55
C LEU A 52 12.66 4.58 -9.70
N ARG A 53 12.78 5.66 -8.91
CA ARG A 53 13.95 6.55 -8.96
C ARG A 53 15.20 5.94 -8.34
N TYR A 54 15.05 5.08 -7.34
CA TYR A 54 16.16 4.46 -6.60
C TYR A 54 15.98 2.94 -6.42
N PRO A 55 15.94 2.16 -7.52
CA PRO A 55 15.66 0.72 -7.46
C PRO A 55 16.72 -0.03 -6.65
N ASP A 56 18.00 0.21 -6.92
CA ASP A 56 19.11 -0.50 -6.26
C ASP A 56 19.17 -0.22 -4.75
N ARG A 57 18.96 1.04 -4.36
CA ARG A 57 18.98 1.44 -2.95
C ARG A 57 17.79 0.86 -2.20
N THR A 58 16.61 0.87 -2.81
CA THR A 58 15.43 0.30 -2.17
C THR A 58 15.60 -1.20 -1.98
N GLN A 59 16.07 -1.91 -3.00
CA GLN A 59 16.31 -3.35 -2.90
C GLN A 59 17.36 -3.67 -1.80
N ALA A 60 18.43 -2.89 -1.72
CA ALA A 60 19.45 -3.05 -0.68
C ALA A 60 18.91 -2.81 0.74
N VAL A 61 17.99 -1.85 0.91
CA VAL A 61 17.34 -1.57 2.21
C VAL A 61 16.35 -2.67 2.55
N TRP A 62 15.51 -3.09 1.59
CA TRP A 62 14.49 -4.12 1.80
C TRP A 62 15.07 -5.50 2.09
N ASN A 63 16.24 -5.84 1.52
CA ASN A 63 16.92 -7.11 1.79
C ASN A 63 17.44 -7.22 3.23
N ARG A 64 17.44 -6.14 4.00
CA ARG A 64 17.78 -6.19 5.42
C ARG A 64 16.60 -6.78 6.21
N ARG A 65 16.81 -7.97 6.79
CA ARG A 65 15.87 -8.61 7.74
C ARG A 65 15.24 -7.67 8.77
N PRO A 66 15.97 -6.73 9.42
CA PRO A 66 15.34 -5.82 10.37
C PRO A 66 14.30 -4.90 9.71
N VAL A 67 14.50 -4.47 8.46
CA VAL A 67 13.54 -3.61 7.75
C VAL A 67 12.25 -4.38 7.47
N GLN A 68 12.35 -5.63 7.04
CA GLN A 68 11.18 -6.50 6.82
C GLN A 68 10.42 -6.75 8.12
N ALA A 69 11.14 -7.05 9.21
CA ALA A 69 10.53 -7.26 10.52
C ALA A 69 9.81 -5.99 11.02
N VAL A 70 10.43 -4.81 10.86
CA VAL A 70 9.82 -3.53 11.23
C VAL A 70 8.59 -3.23 10.36
N ALA A 71 8.64 -3.51 9.06
CA ALA A 71 7.50 -3.32 8.18
C ALA A 71 6.30 -4.17 8.60
N VAL A 72 6.53 -5.47 8.84
CA VAL A 72 5.49 -6.39 9.34
C VAL A 72 4.95 -5.94 10.69
N ALA A 73 5.83 -5.63 11.64
CA ALA A 73 5.44 -5.15 12.97
C ALA A 73 4.62 -3.85 12.89
N SER A 74 4.98 -2.94 11.99
CA SER A 74 4.25 -1.68 11.79
C SER A 74 2.83 -1.93 11.28
N VAL A 75 2.64 -2.82 10.31
CA VAL A 75 1.30 -3.17 9.81
C VAL A 75 0.44 -3.79 10.93
N VAL A 76 1.01 -4.71 11.72
CA VAL A 76 0.32 -5.33 12.86
C VAL A 76 -0.03 -4.28 13.91
N ALA A 77 0.90 -3.39 14.25
CA ALA A 77 0.68 -2.32 15.21
C ALA A 77 -0.42 -1.34 14.74
N ILE A 78 -0.44 -0.97 13.46
CA ILE A 78 -1.49 -0.13 12.88
C ILE A 78 -2.85 -0.84 12.94
N GLY A 79 -2.90 -2.14 12.60
CA GLY A 79 -4.12 -2.94 12.71
C GLY A 79 -4.66 -2.99 14.13
N LEU A 80 -3.80 -3.21 15.12
CA LEU A 80 -4.19 -3.21 16.53
C LEU A 80 -4.61 -1.82 17.03
N ALA A 81 -3.89 -0.78 16.61
CA ALA A 81 -4.21 0.60 16.95
C ALA A 81 -5.53 1.07 16.31
N ALA A 82 -5.91 0.55 15.15
CA ALA A 82 -7.16 0.89 14.48
C ALA A 82 -8.39 0.48 15.29
N VAL A 83 -8.30 -0.62 16.04
CA VAL A 83 -9.36 -1.06 16.95
C VAL A 83 -9.50 -0.13 18.17
N ARG A 84 -8.41 0.55 18.56
CA ARG A 84 -8.36 1.31 19.83
C ARG A 84 -8.37 2.82 19.65
N THR A 85 -8.07 3.32 18.44
CA THR A 85 -7.81 4.74 18.21
C THR A 85 -8.30 5.22 16.84
N SER A 86 -8.78 6.45 16.81
CA SER A 86 -9.11 7.17 15.57
C SER A 86 -7.91 7.34 14.63
N ALA A 87 -6.71 7.53 15.17
CA ALA A 87 -5.48 7.67 14.38
C ALA A 87 -5.12 6.35 13.66
N GLY A 88 -5.27 5.21 14.35
CA GLY A 88 -5.09 3.89 13.74
C GLY A 88 -6.09 3.63 12.61
N ALA A 89 -7.35 4.05 12.79
CA ALA A 89 -8.37 3.94 11.74
C ALA A 89 -8.01 4.77 10.48
N LEU A 90 -7.44 5.97 10.65
CA LEU A 90 -6.95 6.77 9.52
C LEU A 90 -5.79 6.08 8.80
N ALA A 91 -4.78 5.63 9.56
CA ALA A 91 -3.63 4.94 9.00
C ALA A 91 -4.06 3.69 8.22
N LEU A 92 -5.04 2.94 8.75
CA LEU A 92 -5.57 1.75 8.09
C LEU A 92 -6.32 2.10 6.79
N GLY A 93 -7.11 3.18 6.78
CA GLY A 93 -7.76 3.67 5.56
C GLY A 93 -6.78 4.12 4.48
N LEU A 94 -5.70 4.81 4.88
CA LEU A 94 -4.61 5.20 3.96
C LEU A 94 -3.94 3.97 3.33
N LEU A 95 -3.71 2.92 4.13
CA LEU A 95 -3.12 1.67 3.64
C LEU A 95 -4.05 0.94 2.65
N VAL A 96 -5.34 0.87 2.97
CA VAL A 96 -6.35 0.25 2.08
C VAL A 96 -6.39 0.96 0.73
N TRP A 97 -6.57 2.29 0.73
CA TRP A 97 -6.64 3.06 -0.51
C TRP A 97 -5.30 3.12 -1.26
N GLY A 98 -4.18 3.14 -0.54
CA GLY A 98 -2.86 2.97 -1.15
C GLY A 98 -2.75 1.63 -1.88
N LEU A 99 -3.21 0.54 -1.28
CA LEU A 99 -3.21 -0.77 -1.93
C LEU A 99 -4.15 -0.84 -3.14
N VAL A 100 -5.34 -0.23 -3.05
CA VAL A 100 -6.27 -0.11 -4.18
C VAL A 100 -5.60 0.66 -5.32
N GLY A 101 -4.97 1.80 -5.01
CA GLY A 101 -4.18 2.58 -5.97
C GLY A 101 -3.07 1.75 -6.61
N TYR A 102 -2.36 0.95 -5.82
CA TYR A 102 -1.35 0.02 -6.32
C TYR A 102 -1.92 -1.03 -7.28
N LEU A 103 -3.05 -1.65 -6.95
CA LEU A 103 -3.70 -2.62 -7.82
C LEU A 103 -4.16 -1.99 -9.14
N VAL A 104 -4.72 -0.78 -9.08
CA VAL A 104 -5.11 -0.02 -10.28
C VAL A 104 -3.88 0.29 -11.13
N LEU A 105 -2.81 0.80 -10.53
CA LEU A 105 -1.57 1.10 -11.25
C LEU A 105 -0.95 -0.17 -11.84
N LEU A 106 -0.95 -1.27 -11.10
CA LEU A 106 -0.45 -2.57 -11.58
C LEU A 106 -1.26 -3.06 -12.77
N GLY A 107 -2.59 -2.96 -12.72
CA GLY A 107 -3.48 -3.28 -13.84
C GLY A 107 -3.19 -2.43 -15.08
N VAL A 108 -3.03 -1.12 -14.92
CA VAL A 108 -2.64 -0.21 -16.01
C VAL A 108 -1.25 -0.57 -16.54
N THR A 109 -0.31 -0.89 -15.66
CA THR A 109 1.08 -1.22 -16.01
C THR A 109 1.18 -2.52 -16.80
N VAL A 110 0.34 -3.51 -16.49
CA VAL A 110 0.25 -4.76 -17.24
C VAL A 110 -0.34 -4.52 -18.64
N ARG A 111 -1.32 -3.62 -18.77
CA ARG A 111 -2.01 -3.36 -20.04
C ARG A 111 -1.29 -2.37 -20.97
N HIS A 112 -0.62 -1.36 -20.40
CA HIS A 112 -0.12 -0.19 -21.14
C HIS A 112 1.35 0.18 -20.82
N GLY A 113 2.02 -0.57 -19.93
CA GLY A 113 3.34 -0.21 -19.38
C GLY A 113 3.23 0.80 -18.23
N ASN A 114 4.30 0.98 -17.45
CA ASN A 114 4.24 1.79 -16.22
C ASN A 114 4.12 3.29 -16.56
N PRO A 115 2.99 3.94 -16.25
CA PRO A 115 2.78 5.35 -16.61
C PRO A 115 3.65 6.29 -15.76
N ILE A 116 3.96 5.92 -14.51
CA ILE A 116 4.79 6.73 -13.61
C ILE A 116 6.24 6.72 -14.10
N ALA A 117 6.74 5.56 -14.54
CA ALA A 117 8.07 5.46 -15.12
C ALA A 117 8.28 6.39 -16.32
N ARG A 118 7.23 6.61 -17.14
CA ARG A 118 7.28 7.55 -18.27
C ARG A 118 7.36 9.02 -17.84
N LEU A 119 6.84 9.35 -16.66
CA LEU A 119 6.86 10.71 -16.12
C LEU A 119 8.19 11.04 -15.43
N THR A 120 8.84 10.04 -14.82
CA THR A 120 10.10 10.20 -14.10
C THR A 120 11.36 10.09 -14.98
N SER A 121 11.22 9.68 -16.24
CA SER A 121 12.35 9.52 -17.18
C SER A 121 12.66 10.76 -18.02
N ARG A 122 12.13 11.94 -17.64
CA ARG A 122 12.52 13.25 -18.20
C ARG A 122 13.53 13.93 -17.28
#